data_AF-A0A9E0BCQ2-F1
#
_entry.id   AF-A0A9E0BCQ2-F1
#
_cell.length_a   1.000
_cell.length_b   1.000
_cell.length_c   1.000
_cell.angle_alpha   90.00
_cell.angle_beta   90.00
_cell.angle_gamma   90.00
#
_symmetry.space_group_name_H-M   'P 1'
#
loop_
_entity.id
_entity.type
_entity.pdbx_description
1 polymer ?
#
loop_
_entity_poly.entity_id
_entity_poly.type
_entity_poly.pdbx_seq_one_letter_code
_entity_poly.pdbx_strand_id
1 'polypeptide(L)' 'MTNESLDEQRLKRAKQQNLGFILAGIGAVLGFISCVLTLWNPIPSIYDLVLYGLTSIAILVIFAGLYLIFEG' A
#
# COMPACT_ATOMS: atom_id res chain seq x y z
N MET A 1 16.32 10.17 -34.24
CA MET A 1 16.70 9.05 -33.34
C MET A 1 16.11 9.34 -31.95
N THR A 2 14.79 9.49 -31.85
CA THR A 2 14.16 10.21 -30.72
C THR A 2 12.90 9.51 -30.16
N ASN A 3 12.39 8.47 -30.83
CA ASN A 3 11.19 7.76 -30.37
C ASN A 3 11.54 6.56 -29.47
N GLU A 4 12.60 5.82 -29.78
CA GLU A 4 12.99 4.60 -29.03
C GLU A 4 13.39 4.92 -27.57
N SER A 5 14.10 6.02 -27.32
CA SER A 5 14.50 6.43 -25.97
C SER A 5 13.34 6.92 -25.09
N LEU A 6 12.19 7.28 -25.68
CA LEU A 6 11.01 7.73 -24.95
C LEU A 6 10.16 6.54 -24.50
N ASP A 7 10.04 5.52 -25.36
CA ASP A 7 9.31 4.29 -25.07
C ASP A 7 9.97 3.49 -23.93
N GLU A 8 11.30 3.44 -23.90
CA GLU A 8 12.03 2.79 -22.80
C GLU A 8 11.83 3.48 -21.44
N GLN A 9 11.76 4.82 -21.44
CA GLN A 9 11.50 5.60 -20.22
C GLN A 9 10.06 5.43 -19.73
N ARG A 10 9.08 5.37 -20.65
CA ARG A 10 7.68 5.07 -20.33
C ARG A 10 7.53 3.67 -19.76
N LEU A 11 8.22 2.68 -20.33
CA LEU A 11 8.18 1.30 -19.85
C LEU A 11 8.81 1.14 -18.45
N LYS A 12 9.89 1.89 -18.16
CA LYS A 12 10.48 1.93 -16.81
C LYS A 12 9.55 2.56 -15.78
N ARG A 13 8.89 3.68 -16.12
CA ARG A 13 7.89 4.33 -15.25
C ARG A 13 6.69 3.44 -14.97
N ALA A 14 6.16 2.77 -16.00
CA ALA A 14 5.05 1.83 -15.85
C ALA A 14 5.40 0.66 -14.91
N LYS A 15 6.64 0.16 -14.95
CA LYS A 15 7.11 -0.87 -14.00
C LYS A 15 7.18 -0.37 -12.56
N GLN A 16 7.62 0.87 -12.34
CA GLN A 16 7.67 1.47 -11.00
C GLN A 16 6.27 1.77 -10.45
N GLN A 17 5.36 2.27 -11.28
CA GLN A 17 3.96 2.44 -10.92
C GLN A 17 3.28 1.11 -10.54
N ASN A 18 3.54 0.02 -11.29
CA ASN A 18 3.01 -1.30 -10.96
C ASN A 18 3.54 -1.83 -9.61
N LEU A 19 4.82 -1.60 -9.30
CA LEU A 19 5.39 -1.94 -7.99
C LEU A 19 4.73 -1.13 -6.85
N GLY A 20 4.52 0.17 -7.07
CA GLY A 20 3.78 1.03 -6.13
C GLY A 20 2.35 0.58 -5.92
N PHE A 21 1.67 0.16 -6.99
CA PHE A 21 0.30 -0.35 -6.95
C PHE A 21 0.18 -1.66 -6.17
N ILE A 22 1.14 -2.58 -6.37
CA ILE A 22 1.20 -3.83 -5.60
C ILE A 22 1.46 -3.53 -4.12
N LEU A 23 2.40 -2.64 -3.82
CA LEU A 23 2.73 -2.27 -2.43
C LEU A 23 1.55 -1.59 -1.71
N ALA A 24 0.87 -0.66 -2.39
CA ALA A 24 -0.34 -0.01 -1.89
C ALA A 24 -1.49 -1.01 -1.71
N GLY A 25 -1.66 -1.93 -2.65
CA GLY A 25 -2.67 -2.99 -2.59
C GLY A 25 -2.45 -3.93 -1.39
N ILE A 26 -1.20 -4.33 -1.12
CA ILE A 26 -0.86 -5.13 0.06
C ILE A 26 -1.16 -4.36 1.35
N GLY A 27 -0.80 -3.07 1.42
CA GLY A 27 -1.13 -2.21 2.56
C GLY A 27 -2.63 -2.07 2.80
N ALA A 28 -3.41 -1.90 1.72
CA ALA A 28 -4.86 -1.79 1.77
C ALA A 28 -5.53 -3.09 2.25
N VAL A 29 -5.07 -4.25 1.78
CA VAL A 29 -5.58 -5.56 2.22
C VAL A 29 -5.23 -5.83 3.69
N LEU A 30 -4.00 -5.54 4.12
CA LEU A 30 -3.60 -5.64 5.53
C LEU A 30 -4.43 -4.72 6.45
N GLY A 31 -4.65 -3.47 6.03
CA GLY A 31 -5.52 -2.53 6.74
C GLY A 31 -6.97 -2.99 6.81
N PHE A 32 -7.50 -3.53 5.71
CA PHE A 32 -8.86 -4.08 5.66
C PHE A 32 -9.04 -5.27 6.60
N ILE A 33 -8.08 -6.20 6.62
CA ILE A 33 -8.07 -7.34 7.56
C ILE A 33 -8.02 -6.83 9.00
N SER A 34 -7.21 -5.82 9.30
CA SER A 34 -7.15 -5.20 10.64
C SER A 34 -8.50 -4.61 11.07
N CYS A 35 -9.19 -3.89 10.18
CA CYS A 35 -10.54 -3.37 10.44
C CYS A 35 -11.58 -4.49 10.64
N VAL A 36 -11.58 -5.51 9.78
CA VAL A 36 -12.53 -6.63 9.88
C VAL A 36 -12.31 -7.43 11.16
N LEU A 37 -11.05 -7.69 11.54
CA LEU A 37 -10.70 -8.38 12.78
C LEU A 37 -11.15 -7.59 14.01
N THR A 38 -11.05 -6.26 13.93
CA THR A 38 -11.52 -5.33 14.97
C THR A 38 -13.04 -5.30 15.09
N LEU A 39 -13.76 -5.40 13.97
CA LEU A 39 -15.21 -5.50 13.98
C LEU A 39 -15.72 -6.85 14.50
N TRP A 40 -14.95 -7.93 14.34
CA TRP A 40 -15.38 -9.27 14.73
C TRP A 40 -15.39 -9.52 16.25
N ASN A 41 -14.77 -8.64 17.05
CA ASN A 41 -14.77 -8.64 18.52
C ASN A 41 -14.44 -9.99 19.27
N PRO A 42 -13.41 -10.78 18.92
CA PRO A 42 -12.96 -11.89 19.78
C PRO A 42 -12.44 -11.58 21.21
N ILE A 43 -11.57 -10.59 21.50
CA ILE A 43 -10.96 -10.36 22.85
C ILE A 43 -10.39 -8.94 23.03
N PRO A 44 -10.87 -8.06 23.93
CA PRO A 44 -10.51 -6.63 23.99
C PRO A 44 -9.01 -6.29 24.19
N SER A 45 -8.19 -7.18 24.75
CA SER A 45 -6.78 -6.89 25.07
C SER A 45 -5.83 -6.92 23.86
N ILE A 46 -6.14 -7.72 22.83
CA ILE A 46 -5.31 -7.81 21.62
C ILE A 46 -5.71 -6.71 20.60
N TYR A 47 -6.85 -6.09 20.81
CA TYR A 47 -7.47 -5.14 19.89
C TYR A 47 -6.73 -3.83 19.90
N ASP A 48 -6.47 -3.26 21.08
CA ASP A 48 -5.73 -2.01 21.18
C ASP A 48 -4.32 -2.13 20.57
N LEU A 49 -3.65 -3.28 20.73
CA LEU A 49 -2.31 -3.49 20.16
C LEU A 49 -2.34 -3.59 18.63
N VAL A 50 -3.31 -4.32 18.08
CA VAL A 50 -3.44 -4.50 16.63
C VAL A 50 -4.02 -3.24 15.98
N LEU A 51 -4.96 -2.55 16.64
CA LEU A 51 -5.59 -1.35 16.14
C LEU A 51 -4.65 -0.14 16.17
N TYR A 52 -3.84 -0.02 17.21
CA TYR A 52 -2.91 1.08 17.32
C TYR A 52 -1.60 0.79 16.58
N GLY A 53 -1.09 -0.44 16.68
CA GLY A 53 0.16 -0.84 16.04
C GLY A 53 -0.01 -1.16 14.56
N LEU A 54 -0.84 -2.15 14.23
CA LEU A 54 -0.96 -2.66 12.86
C LEU A 54 -1.69 -1.67 11.96
N THR A 55 -2.71 -0.97 12.45
CA THR A 55 -3.50 -0.03 11.64
C THR A 55 -2.74 1.26 11.36
N SER A 56 -1.94 1.76 12.32
CA SER A 56 -1.02 2.87 12.08
C SER A 56 0.03 2.53 11.02
N ILE A 57 0.64 1.34 11.11
CA ILE A 57 1.58 0.83 10.11
C ILE A 57 0.89 0.64 8.75
N ALA A 58 -0.33 0.10 8.72
CA ALA A 58 -1.09 -0.08 7.48
C ALA A 58 -1.36 1.26 6.79
N ILE A 59 -1.77 2.30 7.54
CA ILE A 59 -1.97 3.65 7.02
C ILE A 59 -0.67 4.22 6.44
N LEU A 60 0.45 4.06 7.15
CA LEU A 60 1.76 4.51 6.65
C LEU A 60 2.17 3.79 5.36
N VAL A 61 1.95 2.47 5.28
CA VAL A 61 2.24 1.67 4.08
C VAL A 61 1.31 2.04 2.92
N ILE A 62 0.03 2.32 3.19
CA ILE A 62 -0.93 2.80 2.18
C ILE A 62 -0.51 4.18 1.67
N PHE A 63 -0.19 5.12 2.55
CA PHE A 63 0.27 6.46 2.14
C PHE A 63 1.61 6.41 1.39
N ALA A 64 2.55 5.57 1.83
CA ALA A 64 3.83 5.37 1.13
C ALA A 64 3.61 4.72 -0.26
N GLY A 65 2.70 3.75 -0.36
CA GLY A 65 2.32 3.13 -1.63
C GLY A 65 1.62 4.11 -2.57
N LEU A 66 0.66 4.90 -2.07
CA LEU A 66 0.01 5.97 -2.84
C LEU A 66 1.01 7.03 -3.30
N TYR A 67 1.94 7.43 -2.43
CA TYR A 67 2.99 8.38 -2.76
C TYR A 67 3.85 7.86 -3.90
N LEU A 68 4.24 6.58 -3.88
CA LEU A 68 5.00 5.97 -4.97
C LEU A 68 4.21 5.89 -6.29
N ILE A 69 2.88 5.73 -6.23
CA ILE A 69 1.99 5.72 -7.40
C ILE A 69 1.82 7.12 -7.98
N PHE A 70 1.68 8.15 -7.14
CA PHE A 70 1.46 9.54 -7.57
C PHE A 70 2.76 10.24 -8.00
N GLU A 71 3.88 9.88 -7.39
CA GLU A 71 5.21 10.44 -7.69
C GLU A 71 5.90 9.70 -8.87
N GLY A 72 5.52 8.44 -9.14
CA GLY A 72 6.09 7.59 -10.21
C GLY A 72 5.48 7.83 -11.59
#